data_AF-A0A2E4H3K3-F1
#
_entry.id   AF-A0A2E4H3K3-F1
#
_cell.length_a   1.000
_cell.length_b   1.000
_cell.length_c   1.000
_cell.angle_alpha   90.00
_cell.angle_beta   90.00
_cell.angle_gamma   90.00
#
_symmetry.space_group_name_H-M   'P 1'
#
loop_
_entity.id
_entity.type
_entity.pdbx_description
1 polymer ?
#
loop_
_entity_poly.entity_id
_entity_poly.type
_entity_poly.pdbx_seq_one_letter_code
_entity_poly.pdbx_strand_id
1 'polypeptide(L)'
;MQETLEDFFRALRAADIPVSPAEAIDAHRAVDTVGYSDRILLKDTLCIALAKSSDESRRFDDCFDMFFAREEFKSENQQKRDCNSKIENSPPPFPEGLPENLQNSELLQMLVDGDREALAQRMEQAARESGAMNIRYVTQRGLIVRRILDRMGLRELEAAIRALNQNDHNPVDGNAAEELAGMRQNLFQEARQYLDRLYELYARPYGEQLREEFLAETALSAVEQRDFDRMQKLVRKMAKKLATRYNR
;
A
#
# COMPACT_ATOMS: atom_id res chain seq x y z
N MET A 1 7.51 9.33 -11.45
CA MET A 1 6.39 9.29 -12.41
C MET A 1 6.51 8.13 -13.39
N GLN A 2 7.70 7.77 -13.91
CA GLN A 2 7.86 6.48 -14.61
C GLN A 2 7.59 5.30 -13.66
N GLU A 3 8.11 5.38 -12.43
CA GLU A 3 7.91 4.38 -11.38
C GLU A 3 6.42 4.12 -11.06
N THR A 4 5.57 5.16 -11.04
CA THR A 4 4.14 5.00 -10.75
C THR A 4 3.41 4.22 -11.84
N LEU A 5 3.87 4.31 -13.10
CA LEU A 5 3.30 3.53 -14.21
C LEU A 5 3.78 2.07 -14.14
N GLU A 6 5.03 1.83 -13.75
CA GLU A 6 5.56 0.48 -13.52
C GLU A 6 4.82 -0.25 -12.40
N ASP A 7 4.56 0.46 -11.29
CA ASP A 7 3.74 -0.02 -10.18
C ASP A 7 2.31 -0.33 -10.65
N PHE A 8 1.74 0.51 -11.50
CA PHE A 8 0.42 0.25 -12.09
C PHE A 8 0.43 -0.98 -13.00
N PHE A 9 1.44 -1.16 -13.87
CA PHE A 9 1.55 -2.38 -14.68
C PHE A 9 1.71 -3.64 -13.84
N ARG A 10 2.36 -3.52 -12.68
CA ARG A 10 2.42 -4.61 -11.72
C ARG A 10 1.06 -4.91 -11.10
N ALA A 11 0.29 -3.88 -10.75
CA ALA A 11 -1.09 -4.04 -10.28
C ALA A 11 -1.99 -4.68 -11.36
N LEU A 12 -1.86 -4.29 -12.63
CA LEU A 12 -2.59 -4.92 -13.74
C LEU A 12 -2.25 -6.41 -13.92
N ARG A 13 -0.96 -6.76 -13.80
CA ARG A 13 -0.54 -8.16 -13.83
C ARG A 13 -1.08 -8.96 -12.64
N ALA A 14 -1.23 -8.31 -11.48
CA ALA A 14 -1.98 -8.89 -10.37
C ALA A 14 -3.47 -9.02 -10.73
N ALA A 15 -4.11 -8.04 -11.37
CA ALA A 15 -5.51 -8.15 -11.81
C ALA A 15 -5.75 -9.17 -12.97
N ASP A 16 -4.77 -10.03 -13.28
CA ASP A 16 -4.83 -11.05 -14.33
C ASP A 16 -4.99 -10.43 -15.73
N ILE A 17 -4.44 -9.23 -15.93
CA ILE A 17 -4.32 -8.56 -17.23
C ILE A 17 -2.86 -8.72 -17.69
N PRO A 18 -2.59 -9.49 -18.76
CA PRO A 18 -1.23 -9.77 -19.20
C PRO A 18 -0.63 -8.55 -19.92
N VAL A 19 0.22 -7.80 -19.22
CA VAL A 19 0.97 -6.67 -19.82
C VAL A 19 2.37 -7.12 -20.23
N SER A 20 2.63 -7.16 -21.55
CA SER A 20 3.94 -7.46 -22.13
C SER A 20 4.89 -6.25 -22.10
N PRO A 21 6.21 -6.45 -22.24
CA PRO A 21 7.16 -5.35 -22.28
C PRO A 21 6.93 -4.37 -23.45
N ALA A 22 6.48 -4.88 -24.61
CA ALA A 22 6.18 -4.03 -25.76
C ALA A 22 4.97 -3.12 -25.50
N GLU A 23 3.91 -3.67 -24.91
CA GLU A 23 2.72 -2.90 -24.51
C GLU A 23 3.03 -1.87 -23.42
N ALA A 24 3.92 -2.18 -22.49
CA ALA A 24 4.36 -1.21 -21.49
C ALA A 24 5.04 0.00 -22.16
N ILE A 25 5.90 -0.22 -23.16
CA ILE A 25 6.56 0.85 -23.92
C ILE A 25 5.52 1.66 -24.72
N ASP A 26 4.57 1.00 -25.36
CA ASP A 26 3.53 1.67 -26.14
C ASP A 26 2.60 2.50 -25.24
N ALA A 27 2.24 1.98 -24.07
CA ALA A 27 1.49 2.72 -23.06
C ALA A 27 2.26 3.95 -22.56
N HIS A 28 3.57 3.83 -22.31
CA HIS A 28 4.39 4.99 -21.95
C HIS A 28 4.34 6.08 -23.03
N ARG A 29 4.52 5.72 -24.31
CA ARG A 29 4.45 6.68 -25.42
C ARG A 29 3.08 7.33 -25.57
N ALA A 30 2.02 6.55 -25.36
CA ALA A 30 0.66 7.07 -25.41
C ALA A 30 0.41 8.09 -24.30
N VAL A 31 0.88 7.80 -23.07
CA VAL A 31 0.80 8.72 -21.93
C VAL A 31 1.64 9.97 -22.16
N ASP A 32 2.84 9.85 -22.74
CA ASP A 32 3.69 11.01 -23.07
C ASP A 32 3.02 11.95 -24.09
N THR A 33 2.13 11.43 -24.94
CA THR A 33 1.41 12.20 -25.95
C THR A 33 0.17 12.89 -25.37
N VAL A 34 -0.57 12.21 -24.51
CA VAL A 34 -1.83 12.69 -23.92
C VAL A 34 -1.59 13.60 -22.70
N GLY A 35 -0.55 13.31 -21.93
CA GLY A 35 -0.24 13.96 -20.66
C GLY A 35 -1.14 13.52 -19.51
N TYR A 36 -0.95 14.17 -18.35
CA TYR A 36 -1.61 13.80 -17.08
C TYR A 36 -2.72 14.76 -16.66
N SER A 37 -3.15 15.67 -17.55
CA SER A 37 -4.07 16.76 -17.19
C SER A 37 -5.50 16.29 -16.99
N ASP A 38 -5.93 15.26 -17.74
CA ASP A 38 -7.29 14.72 -17.70
C ASP A 38 -7.25 13.24 -17.32
N ARG A 39 -7.89 12.92 -16.18
CA ARG A 39 -7.98 11.55 -15.65
C ARG A 39 -8.77 10.62 -16.57
N ILE A 40 -9.84 11.12 -17.19
CA ILE A 40 -10.70 10.29 -18.05
C ILE A 40 -9.93 9.95 -19.32
N LEU A 41 -9.32 10.96 -19.94
CA LEU A 41 -8.52 10.78 -21.14
C LEU A 41 -7.32 9.84 -20.90
N LEU A 42 -6.65 9.96 -19.75
CA LEU A 42 -5.57 9.05 -19.34
C LEU A 42 -6.08 7.61 -19.18
N LYS A 43 -7.23 7.43 -18.52
CA LYS A 43 -7.87 6.12 -18.30
C LYS A 43 -8.22 5.47 -19.64
N ASP A 44 -8.87 6.20 -20.54
CA ASP A 44 -9.29 5.70 -21.85
C ASP A 44 -8.06 5.33 -22.71
N THR A 45 -7.04 6.18 -22.71
CA THR A 45 -5.79 5.95 -23.46
C THR A 45 -5.10 4.67 -22.99
N LEU A 46 -4.96 4.50 -21.68
CA LEU A 46 -4.34 3.29 -21.12
C LEU A 46 -5.21 2.05 -21.32
N CYS A 47 -6.54 2.17 -21.23
CA CYS A 47 -7.46 1.08 -21.49
C CYS A 47 -7.32 0.60 -22.95
N ILE A 48 -7.25 1.51 -23.91
CA ILE A 48 -7.07 1.17 -25.33
C ILE A 48 -5.69 0.53 -25.59
N ALA A 49 -4.64 1.02 -24.92
CA ALA A 49 -3.30 0.49 -25.09
C ALA A 49 -3.10 -0.91 -24.48
N LEU A 50 -3.82 -1.25 -23.41
CA LEU A 50 -3.54 -2.42 -22.57
C LEU A 50 -4.64 -3.49 -22.56
N ALA A 51 -5.90 -3.13 -22.75
CA ALA A 51 -7.02 -4.07 -22.73
C ALA A 51 -7.42 -4.50 -24.15
N LYS A 52 -7.39 -5.82 -24.39
CA LYS A 52 -7.71 -6.44 -25.68
C LYS A 52 -9.10 -7.07 -25.71
N SER A 53 -9.68 -7.33 -24.54
CA SER A 53 -11.00 -7.93 -24.34
C SER A 53 -11.93 -7.00 -23.56
N SER A 54 -13.24 -7.16 -23.75
CA SER A 54 -14.26 -6.47 -22.93
C SER A 54 -14.16 -6.85 -21.45
N ASP A 55 -13.74 -8.08 -21.15
CA ASP A 55 -13.54 -8.52 -19.77
C ASP A 55 -12.29 -7.87 -19.14
N GLU A 56 -11.23 -7.68 -19.94
CA GLU A 56 -10.02 -6.99 -19.52
C GLU A 56 -10.28 -5.51 -19.27
N SER A 57 -11.09 -4.86 -20.12
CA SER A 57 -11.49 -3.46 -19.94
C SER A 57 -12.23 -3.22 -18.62
N ARG A 58 -13.14 -4.12 -18.22
CA ARG A 58 -13.82 -4.02 -16.91
C ARG A 58 -12.86 -4.15 -15.73
N ARG A 59 -11.98 -5.17 -15.77
CA ARG A 59 -10.96 -5.37 -14.72
C ARG A 59 -9.96 -4.22 -14.67
N PHE A 60 -9.63 -3.66 -15.83
CA PHE A 60 -8.77 -2.51 -15.97
C PHE A 60 -9.39 -1.29 -15.28
N ASP A 61 -10.67 -1.02 -15.53
CA ASP A 61 -11.40 0.10 -14.91
C ASP A 61 -11.40 0.01 -13.39
N ASP A 62 -11.74 -1.16 -12.84
CA ASP A 62 -11.73 -1.42 -11.40
C ASP A 62 -10.32 -1.23 -10.81
N CYS A 63 -9.29 -1.75 -11.50
CA CYS A 63 -7.90 -1.66 -11.06
C CYS A 63 -7.39 -0.22 -11.13
N PHE A 64 -7.73 0.52 -12.17
CA PHE A 64 -7.38 1.94 -12.33
C PHE A 64 -8.00 2.77 -11.21
N ASP A 65 -9.30 2.60 -10.97
CA ASP A 65 -9.98 3.38 -9.94
C ASP A 65 -9.47 3.05 -8.54
N MET A 66 -9.16 1.78 -8.25
CA MET A 66 -8.56 1.38 -6.98
C MET A 66 -7.10 1.85 -6.82
N PHE A 67 -6.30 1.83 -7.88
CA PHE A 67 -4.88 2.26 -7.84
C PHE A 67 -4.75 3.78 -7.65
N PHE A 68 -5.60 4.56 -8.34
CA PHE A 68 -5.57 6.03 -8.26
C PHE A 68 -6.48 6.60 -7.16
N ALA A 69 -7.21 5.77 -6.43
CA ALA A 69 -7.95 6.17 -5.23
C ALA A 69 -6.98 6.47 -4.08
N ARG A 70 -6.61 7.74 -3.93
CA ARG A 70 -6.01 8.24 -2.68
C ARG A 70 -7.10 8.30 -1.62
N GLU A 71 -7.09 7.43 -0.62
CA GLU A 71 -8.03 7.48 0.52
C GLU A 71 -7.32 7.61 1.87
N GLU A 72 -5.99 7.63 1.88
CA GLU A 72 -5.20 7.79 3.09
C GLU A 72 -5.58 9.09 3.80
N PHE A 73 -5.91 9.00 5.09
CA PHE A 73 -6.26 10.14 5.94
C PHE A 73 -7.51 10.94 5.48
N LYS A 74 -8.30 10.45 4.49
CA LYS A 74 -9.54 11.10 4.02
C LYS A 74 -10.77 10.77 4.88
N SER A 75 -10.82 9.57 5.47
CA SER A 75 -12.00 9.03 6.17
C SER A 75 -12.46 9.86 7.37
N GLU A 76 -11.53 10.52 8.08
CA GLU A 76 -11.89 11.39 9.19
C GLU A 76 -12.66 12.66 8.77
N ASN A 77 -12.53 13.11 7.51
CA ASN A 77 -13.14 14.35 7.04
C ASN A 77 -14.62 14.16 6.69
N GLN A 78 -15.04 12.96 6.27
CA GLN A 78 -16.45 12.64 6.05
C GLN A 78 -17.19 12.42 7.37
N GLN A 79 -16.58 11.71 8.33
CA GLN A 79 -17.19 11.50 9.64
C GLN A 79 -17.25 12.78 10.49
N LYS A 80 -16.26 13.68 10.43
CA LYS A 80 -16.28 14.97 11.16
C LYS A 80 -17.19 16.04 10.54
N ARG A 81 -17.55 15.93 9.26
CA ARG A 81 -18.47 16.90 8.62
C ARG A 81 -19.94 16.69 9.00
N ASP A 82 -20.33 15.47 9.38
CA ASP A 82 -21.71 15.16 9.80
C ASP A 82 -21.97 15.42 11.30
N CYS A 83 -20.94 15.69 12.09
CA CYS A 83 -21.04 16.00 13.52
C CYS A 83 -20.34 17.33 13.89
N ASN A 84 -20.71 18.40 13.21
CA ASN A 84 -20.22 19.73 13.57
C ASN A 84 -20.91 20.28 14.83
N SER A 85 -20.31 20.07 16.00
CA SER A 85 -20.47 20.98 17.13
C SER A 85 -19.10 21.39 17.67
N LYS A 86 -18.63 22.55 17.20
CA LYS A 86 -17.75 23.51 17.89
C LYS A 86 -16.68 22.91 18.81
N ILE A 87 -15.51 22.63 18.27
CA ILE A 87 -14.26 22.71 19.04
C ILE A 87 -13.28 23.53 18.20
N GLU A 88 -12.78 24.60 18.81
CA GLU A 88 -11.79 25.52 18.27
C GLU A 88 -10.52 24.73 17.92
N ASN A 89 -10.24 24.56 16.62
CA ASN A 89 -8.99 23.95 16.15
C ASN A 89 -7.88 25.00 16.22
N SER A 90 -7.32 25.19 17.42
CA SER A 90 -5.93 25.62 17.53
C SER A 90 -5.07 24.35 17.48
N PRO A 91 -3.99 24.30 16.67
CA PRO A 91 -3.04 23.19 16.74
C PRO A 91 -2.59 23.03 18.20
N PRO A 92 -2.47 21.79 18.72
CA PRO A 92 -1.97 21.59 20.07
C PRO A 92 -0.61 22.28 20.20
N PRO A 93 -0.36 23.05 21.28
CA PRO A 93 0.96 23.62 21.51
C PRO A 93 1.97 22.47 21.57
N PHE A 94 3.12 22.68 20.93
CA PHE A 94 4.22 21.72 20.96
C PHE A 94 4.53 21.39 22.43
N PRO A 95 4.67 20.11 22.83
CA PRO A 95 4.86 19.76 24.23
C PRO A 95 6.15 20.40 24.78
N GLU A 96 6.00 21.33 25.74
CA GLU A 96 7.11 22.01 26.41
C GLU A 96 7.78 21.04 27.38
N GLY A 97 8.86 20.37 26.95
CA GLY A 97 9.57 19.37 27.78
C GLY A 97 10.26 18.26 26.99
N LEU A 98 10.09 18.24 25.67
CA LEU A 98 10.82 17.31 24.80
C LEU A 98 12.29 17.73 24.65
N PRO A 99 13.24 16.79 24.64
CA PRO A 99 14.63 17.12 24.32
C PRO A 99 14.75 17.58 22.86
N GLU A 100 15.65 18.53 22.57
CA GLU A 100 15.79 19.21 21.26
C GLU A 100 15.94 18.23 20.07
N ASN A 101 16.55 17.07 20.30
CA ASN A 101 16.72 16.04 19.27
C ASN A 101 15.40 15.38 18.85
N LEU A 102 14.39 15.33 19.73
CA LEU A 102 13.06 14.78 19.41
C LEU A 102 12.13 15.86 18.84
N GLN A 103 12.31 17.13 19.21
CA GLN A 103 11.55 18.25 18.64
C GLN A 103 11.77 18.40 17.12
N ASN A 104 12.95 18.00 16.64
CA ASN A 104 13.31 18.02 15.23
C ASN A 104 12.84 16.79 14.44
N SER A 105 12.08 15.87 15.04
CA SER A 105 11.60 14.70 14.30
C SER A 105 10.49 15.13 13.32
N GLU A 106 10.66 14.74 12.05
CA GLU A 106 9.75 15.05 10.96
C GLU A 106 8.31 14.58 11.25
N LEU A 107 8.16 13.36 11.78
CA LEU A 107 6.85 12.77 12.09
C LEU A 107 6.11 13.53 13.20
N LEU A 108 6.81 13.94 14.27
CA LEU A 108 6.18 14.68 15.36
C LEU A 108 5.66 16.03 14.88
N GLN A 109 6.45 16.74 14.05
CA GLN A 109 6.02 18.01 13.46
C GLN A 109 4.76 17.82 12.60
N MET A 110 4.76 16.83 11.69
CA MET A 110 3.58 16.52 10.86
C MET A 110 2.33 16.17 11.70
N LEU A 111 2.49 15.46 12.83
CA LEU A 111 1.39 15.10 13.72
C LEU A 111 0.85 16.29 14.52
N VAL A 112 1.74 17.14 15.04
CA VAL A 112 1.38 18.33 15.83
C VAL A 112 0.74 19.40 14.92
N ASP A 113 1.32 19.63 13.74
CA ASP A 113 0.78 20.57 12.75
C ASP A 113 -0.52 20.05 12.11
N GLY A 114 -0.78 18.75 12.22
CA GLY A 114 -1.95 18.09 11.63
C GLY A 114 -1.89 18.04 10.10
N ASP A 115 -0.69 18.07 9.51
CA ASP A 115 -0.49 18.02 8.06
C ASP A 115 -0.72 16.62 7.51
N ARG A 116 -1.98 16.34 7.19
CA ARG A 116 -2.43 15.04 6.66
C ARG A 116 -1.87 14.74 5.28
N GLU A 117 -1.64 15.75 4.45
CA GLU A 117 -1.10 15.55 3.11
C GLU A 117 0.36 15.13 3.20
N ALA A 118 1.14 15.79 4.06
CA ALA A 118 2.51 15.39 4.35
C ALA A 118 2.57 13.98 4.95
N LEU A 119 1.69 13.64 5.91
CA LEU A 119 1.60 12.30 6.48
C LEU A 119 1.27 11.22 5.44
N ALA A 120 0.33 11.49 4.53
CA ALA A 120 -0.03 10.59 3.44
C ALA A 120 1.15 10.35 2.49
N GLN A 121 1.82 11.42 2.06
CA GLN A 121 3.00 11.33 1.19
C GLN A 121 4.14 10.57 1.86
N ARG A 122 4.39 10.85 3.14
CA ARG A 122 5.44 10.20 3.93
C ARG A 122 5.16 8.72 4.15
N MET A 123 3.90 8.34 4.38
CA MET A 123 3.45 6.96 4.49
C MET A 123 3.62 6.21 3.18
N GLU A 124 3.20 6.83 2.06
CA GLU A 124 3.34 6.27 0.72
C GLU A 124 4.82 5.97 0.41
N GLN A 125 5.71 6.93 0.67
CA GLN A 125 7.15 6.73 0.51
C GLN A 125 7.67 5.61 1.43
N ALA A 126 7.37 5.65 2.73
CA ALA A 126 7.83 4.64 3.69
C ALA A 126 7.35 3.22 3.33
N ALA A 127 6.17 3.09 2.73
CA ALA A 127 5.62 1.84 2.26
C ALA A 127 6.35 1.27 1.05
N ARG A 128 6.66 2.11 0.06
CA ARG A 128 7.49 1.71 -1.09
C ARG A 128 8.82 1.16 -0.63
N GLU A 129 9.52 1.93 0.20
CA GLU A 129 10.84 1.53 0.65
C GLU A 129 10.80 0.28 1.55
N SER A 130 9.71 0.08 2.31
CA SER A 130 9.49 -1.11 3.15
C SER A 130 9.12 -2.38 2.36
N GLY A 131 8.94 -2.26 1.05
CA GLY A 131 8.55 -3.35 0.17
C GLY A 131 7.07 -3.71 0.27
N ALA A 132 6.19 -2.78 0.63
CA ALA A 132 4.75 -3.02 0.72
C ALA A 132 4.14 -3.45 -0.62
N MET A 133 4.67 -2.94 -1.74
CA MET A 133 4.30 -3.35 -3.10
C MET A 133 4.66 -4.81 -3.42
N ASN A 134 5.59 -5.39 -2.65
CA ASN A 134 6.00 -6.79 -2.76
C ASN A 134 5.25 -7.72 -1.81
N ILE A 135 4.17 -7.26 -1.18
CA ILE A 135 3.41 -8.10 -0.26
C ILE A 135 2.80 -9.27 -1.03
N ARG A 136 3.14 -10.48 -0.60
CA ARG A 136 2.58 -11.73 -1.16
C ARG A 136 1.65 -12.41 -0.17
N TYR A 137 1.92 -12.25 1.12
CA TYR A 137 1.25 -13.01 2.17
C TYR A 137 0.57 -12.10 3.17
N VAL A 138 -0.63 -12.47 3.59
CA VAL A 138 -1.36 -11.79 4.68
C VAL A 138 -0.55 -11.81 5.98
N THR A 139 0.20 -12.88 6.24
CA THR A 139 1.03 -13.01 7.44
C THR A 139 2.18 -12.01 7.50
N GLN A 140 2.60 -11.44 6.36
CA GLN A 140 3.62 -10.39 6.32
C GLN A 140 3.09 -9.02 6.75
N ARG A 141 1.76 -8.86 6.83
CA ARG A 141 1.09 -7.57 7.06
C ARG A 141 1.59 -6.88 8.33
N GLY A 142 1.54 -7.55 9.47
CA GLY A 142 1.95 -6.96 10.75
C GLY A 142 3.42 -6.50 10.74
N LEU A 143 4.29 -7.29 10.13
CA LEU A 143 5.72 -6.98 10.03
C LEU A 143 5.95 -5.79 9.09
N ILE A 144 5.31 -5.77 7.93
CA ILE A 144 5.44 -4.66 6.97
C ILE A 144 4.88 -3.37 7.57
N VAL A 145 3.71 -3.40 8.24
CA VAL A 145 3.18 -2.21 8.95
C VAL A 145 4.21 -1.67 9.94
N ARG A 146 4.85 -2.53 10.73
CA ARG A 146 5.88 -2.07 11.67
C ARG A 146 7.07 -1.44 10.95
N ARG A 147 7.55 -2.03 9.84
CA ARG A 147 8.63 -1.42 9.03
C ARG A 147 8.24 -0.06 8.46
N ILE A 148 7.01 0.07 7.96
CA ILE A 148 6.49 1.35 7.42
C ILE A 148 6.59 2.41 8.50
N LEU A 149 6.02 2.14 9.67
CA LEU A 149 6.00 3.10 10.77
C LEU A 149 7.40 3.39 11.31
N ASP A 150 8.25 2.37 11.44
CA ASP A 150 9.66 2.56 11.83
C ASP A 150 10.39 3.49 10.85
N ARG A 151 10.12 3.38 9.53
CA ARG A 151 10.68 4.31 8.53
C ARG A 151 10.05 5.68 8.57
N MET A 152 8.79 5.81 8.99
CA MET A 152 8.14 7.11 9.14
C MET A 152 8.69 7.91 10.32
N GLY A 153 9.24 7.24 11.33
CA GLY A 153 9.76 7.89 12.54
C GLY A 153 9.06 7.46 13.84
N LEU A 154 8.51 6.24 13.86
CA LEU A 154 7.81 5.71 15.04
C LEU A 154 8.70 5.64 16.29
N ARG A 155 10.02 5.46 16.10
CA ARG A 155 10.97 5.36 17.21
C ARG A 155 11.11 6.70 17.94
N GLU A 156 11.19 7.80 17.20
CA GLU A 156 11.23 9.15 17.77
C GLU A 156 9.92 9.47 18.50
N LEU A 157 8.77 9.11 17.91
CA LEU A 157 7.46 9.25 18.56
C LEU A 157 7.34 8.43 19.85
N GLU A 158 7.78 7.17 19.85
CA GLU A 158 7.81 6.32 21.05
C GLU A 158 8.80 6.85 22.12
N ALA A 159 9.89 7.51 21.71
CA ALA A 159 10.81 8.18 22.62
C ALA A 159 10.19 9.45 23.23
N ALA A 160 9.49 10.26 22.44
CA ALA A 160 8.81 11.47 22.89
C ALA A 160 7.71 11.16 23.91
N ILE A 161 6.85 10.18 23.63
CA ILE A 161 5.80 9.72 24.56
C ILE A 161 6.42 9.26 25.88
N ARG A 162 7.55 8.51 25.83
CA ARG A 162 8.24 8.06 27.04
C ARG A 162 8.86 9.20 27.84
N ALA A 163 9.43 10.21 27.16
CA ALA A 163 10.00 11.38 27.83
C ALA A 163 8.93 12.18 28.57
N LEU A 164 7.75 12.38 27.95
CA LEU A 164 6.64 13.08 28.58
C LEU A 164 6.07 12.31 29.78
N ASN A 165 5.87 11.00 29.66
CA ASN A 165 5.43 10.15 30.78
C ASN A 165 6.43 10.10 31.95
N GLN A 166 7.73 10.34 31.70
CA GLN A 166 8.73 10.41 32.77
C GLN A 166 8.69 11.75 33.51
N ASN A 167 8.16 12.80 32.88
CA ASN A 167 8.03 14.14 33.43
C ASN A 167 6.69 14.36 34.17
N ASP A 168 5.95 13.28 34.49
CA ASP A 168 4.61 13.20 35.13
C ASP A 168 4.39 14.00 36.45
N HIS A 169 5.38 14.78 36.89
CA HIS A 169 5.24 15.76 37.95
C HIS A 169 4.37 16.97 37.55
N ASN A 170 4.11 17.19 36.26
CA ASN A 170 3.21 18.24 35.75
C ASN A 170 1.96 17.64 35.07
N PRO A 171 0.73 18.07 35.43
CA PRO A 171 -0.50 17.57 34.83
C PRO A 171 -0.68 17.95 33.34
N VAL A 172 0.07 18.93 32.84
CA VAL A 172 0.03 19.35 31.43
C VAL A 172 0.78 18.35 30.54
N ASP A 173 1.89 17.78 31.01
CA ASP A 173 2.72 16.84 30.25
C ASP A 173 2.06 15.47 30.11
N GLY A 174 1.30 15.03 31.12
CA GLY A 174 0.51 13.80 31.07
C GLY A 174 -0.56 13.83 29.96
N ASN A 175 -1.27 14.95 29.81
CA ASN A 175 -2.26 15.13 28.74
C ASN A 175 -1.61 15.08 27.34
N ALA A 176 -0.46 15.74 27.17
CA ALA A 176 0.27 15.72 25.90
C ALA A 176 0.77 14.31 25.52
N ALA A 177 1.19 13.51 26.52
CA ALA A 177 1.60 12.13 26.28
C ALA A 177 0.43 11.24 25.84
N GLU A 178 -0.75 11.41 26.45
CA GLU A 178 -1.98 10.71 26.05
C GLU A 178 -2.42 11.08 24.64
N GLU A 179 -2.37 12.36 24.27
CA GLU A 179 -2.69 12.84 22.93
C GLU A 179 -1.76 12.22 21.87
N LEU A 180 -0.45 12.25 22.08
CA LEU A 180 0.51 11.61 21.18
C LEU A 180 0.33 10.09 21.11
N ALA A 181 -0.04 9.45 22.22
CA ALA A 181 -0.37 8.02 22.22
C ALA A 181 -1.62 7.71 21.38
N GLY A 182 -2.63 8.58 21.42
CA GLY A 182 -3.82 8.52 20.56
C GLY A 182 -3.49 8.71 19.09
N MET A 183 -2.71 9.74 18.76
CA MET A 183 -2.23 10.00 17.40
C MET A 183 -1.43 8.81 16.85
N ARG A 184 -0.54 8.22 17.66
CA ARG A 184 0.18 6.99 17.32
C ARG A 184 -0.77 5.85 16.99
N GLN A 185 -1.82 5.64 17.80
CA GLN A 185 -2.79 4.57 17.56
C GLN A 185 -3.55 4.78 16.24
N ASN A 186 -3.93 6.01 15.93
CA ASN A 186 -4.55 6.37 14.65
C ASN A 186 -3.60 6.11 13.48
N LEU A 187 -2.33 6.50 13.61
CA LEU A 187 -1.30 6.23 12.60
C LEU A 187 -1.13 4.73 12.34
N PHE A 188 -1.19 3.88 13.37
CA PHE A 188 -1.16 2.42 13.22
C PHE A 188 -2.39 1.88 12.47
N GLN A 189 -3.57 2.42 12.75
CA GLN A 189 -4.79 2.02 12.06
C GLN A 189 -4.73 2.41 10.59
N GLU A 190 -4.30 3.64 10.30
CA GLU A 190 -4.15 4.14 8.93
C GLU A 190 -3.12 3.31 8.14
N ALA A 191 -1.95 3.02 8.72
CA ALA A 191 -0.94 2.20 8.07
C ALA A 191 -1.42 0.75 7.79
N ARG A 192 -2.28 0.19 8.65
CA ARG A 192 -2.92 -1.11 8.40
C ARG A 192 -3.92 -1.04 7.26
N GLN A 193 -4.80 -0.05 7.27
CA GLN A 193 -5.80 0.16 6.21
C GLN A 193 -5.13 0.40 4.86
N TYR A 194 -4.06 1.20 4.84
CA TYR A 194 -3.26 1.43 3.65
C TYR A 194 -2.65 0.12 3.12
N LEU A 195 -2.03 -0.69 4.00
CA LEU A 195 -1.46 -1.96 3.58
C LEU A 195 -2.52 -2.99 3.15
N ASP A 196 -3.71 -2.95 3.74
CA ASP A 196 -4.84 -3.80 3.33
C ASP A 196 -5.30 -3.47 1.92
N ARG A 197 -5.40 -2.18 1.57
CA ARG A 197 -5.69 -1.72 0.20
C ARG A 197 -4.59 -2.13 -0.78
N LEU A 198 -3.32 -1.96 -0.41
CA LEU A 198 -2.21 -2.46 -1.22
C LEU A 198 -2.27 -3.98 -1.41
N TYR A 199 -2.61 -4.72 -0.36
CA TYR A 199 -2.77 -6.17 -0.45
C TYR A 199 -3.93 -6.55 -1.38
N GLU A 200 -5.05 -5.84 -1.34
CA GLU A 200 -6.17 -6.07 -2.26
C GLU A 200 -5.79 -5.78 -3.72
N LEU A 201 -4.99 -4.74 -3.95
CA LEU A 201 -4.55 -4.34 -5.28
C LEU A 201 -3.47 -5.26 -5.86
N TYR A 202 -2.47 -5.63 -5.07
CA TYR A 202 -1.32 -6.39 -5.55
C TYR A 202 -1.41 -7.90 -5.27
N ALA A 203 -2.04 -8.31 -4.17
CA ALA A 203 -1.89 -9.67 -3.64
C ALA A 203 -3.12 -10.58 -3.83
N ARG A 204 -4.26 -10.05 -4.31
CA ARG A 204 -5.50 -10.83 -4.54
C ARG A 204 -5.31 -12.17 -5.29
N PRO A 205 -4.40 -12.32 -6.26
CA PRO A 205 -4.17 -13.59 -6.99
C PRO A 205 -3.14 -14.51 -6.34
N TYR A 206 -2.36 -14.02 -5.37
CA TYR A 206 -1.17 -14.75 -4.89
C TYR A 206 -1.51 -15.98 -4.04
N GLY A 207 -2.73 -16.09 -3.53
CA GLY A 207 -3.18 -17.31 -2.84
C GLY A 207 -3.21 -18.55 -3.75
N GLU A 208 -3.54 -18.36 -5.04
CA GLU A 208 -3.52 -19.46 -6.01
C GLU A 208 -2.10 -19.80 -6.45
N GLN A 209 -1.30 -18.78 -6.78
CA GLN A 209 0.10 -18.95 -7.17
C GLN A 209 0.93 -19.62 -6.07
N LEU A 210 0.70 -19.28 -4.80
CA LEU A 210 1.41 -19.91 -3.67
C LEU A 210 1.08 -21.40 -3.56
N ARG A 211 -0.19 -21.78 -3.73
CA ARG A 211 -0.58 -23.20 -3.74
C ARG A 211 0.01 -23.91 -4.95
N GLU A 212 0.07 -23.25 -6.10
CA GLU A 212 0.74 -23.79 -7.29
C GLU A 212 2.25 -23.97 -7.07
N GLU A 213 2.96 -22.99 -6.49
CA GLU A 213 4.38 -23.08 -6.14
C GLU A 213 4.64 -24.21 -5.15
N PHE A 214 3.84 -24.30 -4.08
CA PHE A 214 3.97 -25.37 -3.09
C PHE A 214 3.72 -26.75 -3.72
N LEU A 215 2.70 -26.89 -4.56
CA LEU A 215 2.42 -28.15 -5.27
C LEU A 215 3.49 -28.48 -6.32
N ALA A 216 4.17 -27.48 -6.87
CA ALA A 216 5.28 -27.68 -7.80
C ALA A 216 6.53 -28.22 -7.09
N GLU A 217 6.76 -27.84 -5.82
CA GLU A 217 7.89 -28.30 -5.00
C GLU A 217 7.59 -29.59 -4.22
N THR A 218 6.31 -29.91 -4.00
CA THR A 218 5.90 -31.11 -3.25
C THR A 218 6.09 -32.38 -4.08
N ALA A 219 6.62 -33.44 -3.46
CA ALA A 219 6.71 -34.75 -4.11
C ALA A 219 5.31 -35.30 -4.43
N LEU A 220 5.14 -35.89 -5.62
CA LEU A 220 3.87 -36.47 -6.10
C LEU A 220 3.22 -37.45 -5.10
N SER A 221 4.03 -38.12 -4.27
CA SER A 221 3.56 -39.06 -3.24
C SER A 221 2.97 -38.38 -2.00
N ALA A 222 3.30 -37.10 -1.75
CA ALA A 222 2.88 -36.33 -0.58
C ALA A 222 1.74 -35.35 -0.88
N VAL A 223 1.23 -35.32 -2.12
CA VAL A 223 0.13 -34.44 -2.51
C VAL A 223 -1.21 -35.02 -2.05
N GLU A 224 -2.00 -34.21 -1.36
CA GLU A 224 -3.32 -34.60 -0.88
C GLU A 224 -4.33 -34.72 -2.03
N GLN A 225 -5.31 -35.62 -1.87
CA GLN A 225 -6.28 -35.94 -2.93
C GLN A 225 -7.10 -34.73 -3.42
N ARG A 226 -7.31 -33.74 -2.55
CA ARG A 226 -8.00 -32.48 -2.89
C ARG A 226 -7.24 -31.58 -3.87
N ASP A 227 -5.91 -31.72 -3.94
CA ASP A 227 -5.06 -30.86 -4.78
C ASP A 227 -4.59 -31.55 -6.08
N PHE A 228 -4.98 -32.82 -6.30
CA PHE A 228 -4.58 -33.61 -7.48
C PHE A 228 -4.98 -33.00 -8.81
N ASP A 229 -6.23 -32.50 -8.93
CA ASP A 229 -6.73 -31.87 -10.15
C ASP A 229 -5.90 -30.63 -10.53
N ARG A 230 -5.46 -29.88 -9.51
CA ARG A 230 -4.66 -28.67 -9.68
C ARG A 230 -3.23 -29.00 -10.07
N MET A 231 -2.64 -29.98 -9.39
CA MET A 231 -1.33 -30.53 -9.75
C MET A 231 -1.30 -31.04 -11.20
N GLN A 232 -2.33 -31.75 -11.66
CA GLN A 232 -2.38 -32.26 -13.03
C GLN A 232 -2.40 -31.12 -14.08
N LYS A 233 -3.15 -30.05 -13.82
CA LYS A 233 -3.15 -28.84 -14.67
C LYS A 233 -1.77 -28.18 -14.70
N LEU A 234 -1.10 -28.11 -13.55
CA LEU A 234 0.23 -27.52 -13.41
C LEU A 234 1.30 -28.32 -14.16
N VAL A 235 1.30 -29.66 -14.02
CA VAL A 235 2.19 -30.57 -14.77
C VAL A 235 1.98 -30.40 -16.27
N ARG A 236 0.73 -30.33 -16.75
CA ARG A 236 0.43 -30.10 -18.17
C ARG A 236 0.98 -28.77 -18.67
N LYS A 237 0.88 -27.71 -17.87
CA LYS A 237 1.44 -26.38 -18.18
C LYS A 237 2.97 -26.41 -18.25
N MET A 238 3.62 -27.11 -17.32
CA MET A 238 5.08 -27.32 -17.33
C MET A 238 5.55 -28.15 -18.52
N ALA A 239 4.87 -29.26 -18.81
CA ALA A 239 5.16 -30.11 -19.96
C ALA A 239 5.04 -29.33 -21.28
N LYS A 240 4.01 -28.49 -21.42
CA LYS A 240 3.86 -27.60 -22.59
C LYS A 240 5.03 -26.61 -22.70
N LYS A 241 5.44 -25.98 -21.59
CA LYS A 241 6.62 -25.10 -21.56
C LYS A 241 7.91 -25.83 -21.95
N LEU A 242 8.12 -27.04 -21.44
CA LEU A 242 9.28 -27.87 -21.76
C LEU A 242 9.30 -28.24 -23.24
N ALA A 243 8.17 -28.71 -23.78
CA ALA A 243 8.01 -29.03 -25.19
C ALA A 243 8.33 -27.82 -26.07
N THR A 244 7.81 -26.62 -25.76
CA THR A 244 8.15 -25.42 -26.52
C THR A 244 9.63 -25.02 -26.46
N ARG A 245 10.34 -25.39 -25.39
CA ARG A 245 11.75 -25.04 -25.19
C ARG A 245 12.70 -25.97 -25.96
N TYR A 246 12.34 -27.25 -26.08
CA TYR A 246 13.15 -28.29 -26.73
C TYR A 246 12.66 -28.67 -28.14
N ASN A 247 11.54 -28.10 -28.61
CA ASN A 247 11.04 -28.28 -29.98
C ASN A 247 11.59 -27.21 -30.95
N ARG A 248 12.81 -26.72 -30.67
CA ARG A 248 13.60 -25.85 -31.54
C ARG A 248 14.96 -26.47 -31.78
#